data_AF-A0A260S5W4-F1
#
_entry.id   AF-A0A260S5W4-F1
#
_cell.length_a   1.000
_cell.length_b   1.000
_cell.length_c   1.000
_cell.angle_alpha   90.00
_cell.angle_beta   90.00
_cell.angle_gamma   90.00
#
_symmetry.space_group_name_H-M   'P 1'
#
loop_
_entity.id
_entity.type
_entity.pdbx_description
1 polymer ?
#
loop_
_entity_poly.entity_id
_entity_poly.type
_entity_poly.pdbx_seq_one_letter_code
_entity_poly.pdbx_strand_id
1 'polypeptide(L)'
;MNLTAVWTAYMATLRERAPITAASIRPPRTAGERESAERATTPWTEELREFYGLHDGQHVPQGEDYGPIGSVLPDANLLSLDEVVRQHRNNLANRHRIDYLGDDWPAVVRAQDAGETAEMFLPAYVPFAEGLFGLTYTDTRPGRRRGCIRMFSAQAADGGAPWFDSLTEYIAAVHRSVEAGSALDDLTPTFADGVLEWRDPEFSDGSMAHAATLPVIRMPFALIDFRPSQLSDDDDLIDLDHVRRTVIETARRLHPQAVVEDARAVYRQVPRLRGANMNWWVSMDGAEVIFTAIVTGEDHDVIVLELPPGGCVFEADE
;
A
#
# COMPACT_ATOMS: atom_id res chain seq x y z
N MET A 1 15.41 -16.63 -19.50
CA MET A 1 14.93 -17.42 -18.36
C MET A 1 13.43 -17.18 -18.27
N ASN A 2 12.59 -18.18 -18.06
CA ASN A 2 11.14 -18.00 -17.93
C ASN A 2 10.73 -17.94 -16.45
N LEU A 3 9.49 -17.51 -16.18
CA LEU A 3 9.00 -17.28 -14.82
C LEU A 3 9.08 -18.54 -13.96
N THR A 4 8.69 -19.70 -14.48
CA THR A 4 8.77 -20.99 -13.76
C THR A 4 10.19 -21.29 -13.29
N ALA A 5 11.20 -21.07 -14.14
CA ALA A 5 12.59 -21.33 -13.76
C ALA A 5 13.05 -20.40 -12.63
N VAL A 6 12.74 -19.11 -12.72
CA VAL A 6 13.11 -18.13 -11.67
C VAL A 6 12.39 -18.45 -10.36
N TRP A 7 11.07 -18.66 -10.41
CA TRP A 7 10.27 -18.97 -9.23
C TRP A 7 10.75 -20.25 -8.55
N THR A 8 11.08 -21.29 -9.33
CA THR A 8 11.60 -22.55 -8.79
C THR A 8 12.93 -22.35 -8.08
N ALA A 9 13.84 -21.57 -8.67
CA ALA A 9 15.13 -21.24 -8.05
C ALA A 9 14.93 -20.43 -6.77
N TYR A 10 14.07 -19.40 -6.82
CA TYR A 10 13.76 -18.57 -5.66
C TYR A 10 13.18 -19.39 -4.51
N MET A 11 12.19 -20.24 -4.78
CA MET A 11 11.60 -21.13 -3.78
C MET A 11 12.60 -22.16 -3.24
N ALA A 12 13.61 -22.57 -4.01
CA ALA A 12 14.69 -23.41 -3.50
C ALA A 12 15.54 -22.64 -2.47
N THR A 13 15.93 -21.40 -2.77
CA THR A 13 16.63 -20.51 -1.82
C THR A 13 15.82 -20.29 -0.54
N LEU A 14 14.51 -20.04 -0.67
CA LEU A 14 13.64 -19.84 0.50
C LEU A 14 13.51 -21.12 1.34
N ARG A 15 13.38 -22.31 0.74
CA ARG A 15 13.32 -23.57 1.51
C ARG A 15 14.58 -23.81 2.34
N GLU A 16 15.73 -23.34 1.87
CA GLU A 16 16.99 -23.45 2.59
C GLU A 16 17.14 -22.39 3.70
N ARG A 17 16.82 -21.12 3.39
CA ARG A 17 17.16 -19.98 4.26
C ARG A 17 15.98 -19.42 5.07
N ALA A 18 14.76 -19.53 4.55
CA ALA A 18 13.51 -19.07 5.17
C ALA A 18 12.41 -20.15 5.05
N PRO A 19 12.60 -21.35 5.65
CA PRO A 19 11.68 -22.47 5.49
C PRO A 19 10.24 -22.17 5.94
N ILE A 20 10.03 -21.28 6.92
CA ILE A 20 8.69 -20.87 7.37
C ILE A 20 8.02 -20.05 6.28
N THR A 21 8.71 -19.06 5.72
CA THR A 21 8.19 -18.27 4.59
C THR A 21 7.93 -19.13 3.37
N ALA A 22 8.83 -20.05 3.04
CA ALA A 22 8.63 -20.99 1.95
C ALA A 22 7.38 -21.88 2.14
N ALA A 23 7.12 -22.33 3.37
CA ALA A 23 5.97 -23.15 3.71
C ALA A 23 4.64 -22.38 3.69
N SER A 24 4.67 -21.06 3.79
CA SER A 24 3.47 -20.22 3.73
C SER A 24 2.89 -20.07 2.31
N ILE A 25 3.67 -20.42 1.27
CA ILE A 25 3.17 -20.39 -0.12
C ILE A 25 2.16 -21.52 -0.34
N ARG A 26 0.95 -21.13 -0.76
CA ARG A 26 -0.14 -22.05 -1.03
C ARG A 26 0.09 -22.78 -2.36
N PRO A 27 -0.25 -24.08 -2.46
CA PRO A 27 -0.17 -24.80 -3.73
C PRO A 27 -1.10 -24.16 -4.78
N PRO A 28 -0.79 -24.29 -6.08
CA PRO A 28 -1.62 -23.73 -7.13
C PRO A 28 -3.03 -24.34 -7.13
N ARG A 29 -4.03 -23.49 -7.41
CA ARG A 29 -5.41 -23.92 -7.63
C ARG A 29 -5.57 -24.66 -8.96
N THR A 30 -6.71 -25.32 -9.12
CA THR A 30 -7.05 -26.00 -10.37
C THR A 30 -7.12 -25.02 -11.54
N ALA A 31 -6.98 -25.54 -12.78
CA ALA A 31 -7.10 -24.70 -13.98
C ALA A 31 -8.47 -23.98 -14.05
N GLY A 32 -9.57 -24.67 -13.69
CA GLY A 32 -10.91 -24.08 -13.72
C GLY A 32 -11.09 -22.92 -12.73
N GLU A 33 -10.50 -23.00 -11.54
CA GLU A 33 -10.49 -21.90 -10.57
C GLU A 33 -9.69 -20.69 -11.08
N ARG A 34 -8.50 -20.93 -11.67
CA ARG A 34 -7.66 -19.87 -12.26
C ARG A 34 -8.36 -19.17 -13.42
N GLU A 35 -8.97 -19.93 -14.33
CA GLU A 35 -9.76 -19.36 -15.43
C GLU A 35 -10.98 -18.59 -14.92
N SER A 36 -11.57 -19.00 -13.79
CA SER A 36 -12.67 -18.27 -13.15
C SER A 36 -12.22 -16.91 -12.61
N ALA A 37 -11.06 -16.86 -11.95
CA ALA A 37 -10.45 -15.62 -11.48
C ALA A 37 -10.07 -14.68 -12.64
N GLU A 38 -9.53 -15.23 -13.73
CA GLU A 38 -9.25 -14.47 -14.96
C GLU A 38 -10.54 -13.87 -15.54
N ARG A 39 -11.60 -14.66 -15.70
CA ARG A 39 -12.90 -14.15 -16.18
C ARG A 39 -13.53 -13.11 -15.26
N ALA A 40 -13.31 -13.21 -13.95
CA ALA A 40 -13.82 -12.28 -12.97
C ALA A 40 -13.05 -10.95 -12.91
N THR A 41 -11.88 -10.88 -13.52
CA THR A 41 -11.02 -9.67 -13.52
C THR A 41 -10.88 -9.10 -14.94
N THR A 42 -10.01 -9.68 -15.75
CA THR A 42 -9.68 -9.28 -17.13
C THR A 42 -8.84 -10.37 -17.79
N PRO A 43 -8.73 -10.46 -19.12
CA PRO A 43 -7.81 -11.42 -19.75
C PRO A 43 -6.36 -11.23 -19.28
N TRP A 44 -5.77 -12.31 -18.77
CA TRP A 44 -4.42 -12.30 -18.23
C TRP A 44 -3.36 -12.41 -19.34
N THR A 45 -2.15 -11.95 -19.03
CA THR A 45 -0.96 -12.26 -19.83
C THR A 45 -0.60 -13.74 -19.66
N GLU A 46 0.15 -14.31 -20.60
CA GLU A 46 0.64 -15.69 -20.49
C GLU A 46 1.46 -15.88 -19.21
N GLU A 47 2.31 -14.90 -18.91
CA GLU A 47 3.15 -14.89 -17.72
C GLU A 47 2.36 -14.84 -16.41
N LEU A 48 1.26 -14.06 -16.35
CA LEU A 48 0.41 -14.03 -15.16
C LEU A 48 -0.35 -15.37 -14.96
N ARG A 49 -0.75 -16.03 -16.06
CA ARG A 49 -1.31 -17.41 -15.98
C ARG A 49 -0.27 -18.42 -15.53
N GLU A 50 0.97 -18.29 -15.97
CA GLU A 50 2.11 -19.09 -15.53
C GLU A 50 2.34 -18.88 -14.03
N PHE A 51 2.36 -17.63 -13.55
CA PHE A 51 2.57 -17.26 -12.15
C PHE A 51 1.59 -17.96 -11.20
N TYR A 52 0.29 -17.80 -11.42
CA TYR A 52 -0.73 -18.48 -10.62
C TYR A 52 -0.84 -19.98 -10.91
N GLY A 53 -0.18 -20.48 -11.97
CA GLY A 53 0.03 -21.90 -12.17
C GLY A 53 1.02 -22.52 -11.17
N LEU A 54 1.79 -21.69 -10.45
CA LEU A 54 2.84 -22.13 -9.53
C LEU A 54 2.41 -22.06 -8.05
N HIS A 55 1.43 -21.22 -7.69
CA HIS A 55 0.93 -21.04 -6.33
C HIS A 55 -0.46 -20.39 -6.27
N ASP A 56 -1.08 -20.38 -5.09
CA ASP A 56 -2.31 -19.62 -4.77
C ASP A 56 -2.06 -18.52 -3.73
N GLY A 57 -0.92 -17.83 -3.86
CA GLY A 57 -0.56 -16.73 -2.96
C GLY A 57 0.09 -17.23 -1.68
N GLN A 58 0.21 -16.33 -0.72
CA GLN A 58 0.80 -16.60 0.59
C GLN A 58 -0.30 -16.71 1.64
N HIS A 59 -0.22 -17.74 2.49
CA HIS A 59 -1.07 -17.81 3.66
C HIS A 59 -0.59 -16.82 4.71
N VAL A 60 -1.44 -15.88 5.12
CA VAL A 60 -1.21 -14.98 6.26
C VAL A 60 -2.05 -15.48 7.44
N PRO A 61 -1.44 -15.91 8.56
CA PRO A 61 -2.16 -16.30 9.77
C PRO A 61 -3.08 -15.19 10.26
N GLN A 62 -4.25 -15.57 10.76
CA GLN A 62 -5.19 -14.66 11.41
C GLN A 62 -5.51 -15.16 12.81
N GLY A 63 -5.69 -14.24 13.77
CA GLY A 63 -6.08 -14.58 15.14
C GLY A 63 -4.89 -14.91 16.05
N GLU A 64 -5.08 -15.78 17.05
CA GLU A 64 -4.11 -16.03 18.13
C GLU A 64 -2.83 -16.79 17.71
N ASP A 65 -2.77 -17.29 16.46
CA ASP A 65 -1.59 -17.94 15.86
C ASP A 65 -0.60 -16.92 15.24
N TYR A 66 -0.34 -15.81 15.93
CA TYR A 66 0.59 -14.74 15.50
C TYR A 66 2.05 -15.20 15.63
N GLY A 67 2.53 -15.98 14.65
CA GLY A 67 3.95 -16.13 14.37
C GLY A 67 4.33 -15.30 13.13
N PRO A 68 5.48 -14.59 13.11
CA PRO A 68 5.95 -14.00 11.87
C PRO A 68 6.16 -15.13 10.86
N ILE A 69 5.58 -15.00 9.68
CA ILE A 69 5.77 -15.94 8.56
C ILE A 69 6.72 -15.37 7.50
N GLY A 70 7.14 -14.11 7.66
CA GLY A 70 7.90 -13.36 6.66
C GLY A 70 7.09 -13.05 5.41
N SER A 71 7.73 -12.47 4.41
CA SER A 71 7.13 -12.18 3.12
C SER A 71 8.02 -12.62 1.96
N VAL A 72 7.42 -13.25 0.95
CA VAL A 72 8.14 -13.62 -0.27
C VAL A 72 8.42 -12.43 -1.20
N LEU A 73 7.76 -11.30 -1.01
CA LEU A 73 7.98 -10.07 -1.77
C LEU A 73 8.32 -8.92 -0.81
N PRO A 74 9.08 -7.90 -1.27
CA PRO A 74 9.41 -6.73 -0.45
C PRO A 74 8.15 -6.08 0.14
N ASP A 75 8.00 -6.17 1.47
CA ASP A 75 6.90 -5.65 2.30
C ASP A 75 5.47 -5.79 1.74
N ALA A 76 5.24 -6.85 0.96
CA ALA A 76 3.96 -7.10 0.33
C ALA A 76 3.55 -8.57 0.44
N ASN A 77 2.30 -8.81 0.85
CA ASN A 77 1.72 -10.14 0.87
C ASN A 77 1.32 -10.56 -0.55
N LEU A 78 1.71 -11.77 -0.94
CA LEU A 78 1.33 -12.33 -2.23
C LEU A 78 -0.14 -12.79 -2.19
N LEU A 79 -0.96 -12.28 -3.09
CA LEU A 79 -2.41 -12.50 -3.07
C LEU A 79 -2.79 -13.89 -3.60
N SER A 80 -3.79 -14.50 -2.96
CA SER A 80 -4.53 -15.65 -3.51
C SER A 80 -5.54 -15.22 -4.56
N LEU A 81 -6.05 -16.16 -5.37
CA LEU A 81 -7.02 -15.85 -6.43
C LEU A 81 -8.28 -15.13 -5.91
N ASP A 82 -8.77 -15.51 -4.73
CA ASP A 82 -9.94 -14.87 -4.12
C ASP A 82 -9.63 -13.42 -3.73
N GLU A 83 -8.43 -13.15 -3.24
CA GLU A 83 -7.97 -11.81 -2.88
C GLU A 83 -7.72 -10.96 -4.12
N VAL A 84 -7.18 -11.52 -5.20
CA VAL A 84 -7.04 -10.84 -6.50
C VAL A 84 -8.39 -10.34 -6.98
N VAL A 85 -9.39 -11.22 -7.03
CA VAL A 85 -10.74 -10.87 -7.48
C VAL A 85 -11.38 -9.85 -6.54
N ARG A 86 -11.22 -10.01 -5.22
CA ARG A 86 -11.72 -9.08 -4.21
C ARG A 86 -11.10 -7.70 -4.38
N GLN A 87 -9.77 -7.60 -4.46
CA GLN A 87 -9.06 -6.33 -4.58
C GLN A 87 -9.36 -5.65 -5.92
N HIS A 88 -9.39 -6.40 -7.02
CA HIS A 88 -9.79 -5.88 -8.33
C HIS A 88 -11.18 -5.24 -8.29
N ARG A 89 -12.18 -5.96 -7.78
CA ARG A 89 -13.55 -5.46 -7.64
C ARG A 89 -13.62 -4.24 -6.72
N ASN A 90 -12.95 -4.29 -5.57
CA ASN A 90 -12.96 -3.21 -4.60
C ASN A 90 -12.37 -1.92 -5.17
N ASN A 91 -11.27 -2.00 -5.92
CA ASN A 91 -10.64 -0.80 -6.49
C ASN A 91 -11.41 -0.26 -7.71
N LEU A 92 -12.11 -1.11 -8.47
CA LEU A 92 -13.02 -0.64 -9.51
C LEU A 92 -14.28 0.04 -8.96
N ALA A 93 -14.77 -0.40 -7.79
CA ALA A 93 -15.89 0.23 -7.10
C ALA A 93 -15.48 1.56 -6.45
N ASN A 94 -14.27 1.64 -5.89
CA ASN A 94 -13.75 2.84 -5.23
C ASN A 94 -12.94 3.70 -6.22
N ARG A 95 -13.62 4.42 -7.10
CA ARG A 95 -12.98 5.23 -8.13
C ARG A 95 -12.19 6.40 -7.53
N HIS A 96 -10.94 6.55 -7.94
CA HIS A 96 -10.18 7.77 -7.65
C HIS A 96 -10.88 8.97 -8.28
N ARG A 97 -10.94 10.09 -7.54
CA ARG A 97 -11.49 11.34 -8.08
C ARG A 97 -10.58 11.81 -9.20
N ILE A 98 -11.10 11.84 -10.43
CA ILE A 98 -10.39 12.28 -11.64
C ILE A 98 -10.95 13.59 -12.22
N ASP A 99 -11.88 14.25 -11.52
CA ASP A 99 -12.60 15.43 -12.00
C ASP A 99 -11.66 16.57 -12.43
N TYR A 100 -10.50 16.67 -11.79
CA TYR A 100 -9.47 17.67 -12.08
C TYR A 100 -8.72 17.44 -13.41
N LEU A 101 -8.87 16.26 -14.02
CA LEU A 101 -8.23 15.89 -15.29
C LEU A 101 -9.10 16.23 -16.52
N GLY A 102 -10.34 16.65 -16.29
CA GLY A 102 -11.30 17.07 -17.32
C GLY A 102 -12.15 15.93 -17.88
N ASP A 103 -13.28 16.30 -18.48
CA ASP A 103 -14.32 15.37 -18.96
C ASP A 103 -13.84 14.38 -20.03
N ASP A 104 -12.77 14.74 -20.76
CA ASP A 104 -12.18 13.89 -21.80
C ASP A 104 -11.22 12.82 -21.26
N TRP A 105 -10.84 12.88 -19.98
CA TRP A 105 -9.87 11.97 -19.38
C TRP A 105 -10.20 10.48 -19.57
N PRO A 106 -11.46 10.02 -19.41
CA PRO A 106 -11.80 8.62 -19.69
C PRO A 106 -11.51 8.20 -21.14
N ALA A 107 -11.57 9.12 -22.11
CA ALA A 107 -11.20 8.83 -23.50
C ALA A 107 -9.68 8.75 -23.68
N VAL A 108 -8.94 9.64 -23.02
CA VAL A 108 -7.47 9.60 -22.98
C VAL A 108 -6.99 8.26 -22.44
N VAL A 109 -7.48 7.86 -21.26
CA VAL A 109 -7.13 6.59 -20.60
C VAL A 109 -7.42 5.37 -21.48
N ARG A 110 -8.52 5.38 -22.25
CA ARG A 110 -8.85 4.29 -23.19
C ARG A 110 -7.85 4.17 -24.35
N ALA A 111 -7.16 5.25 -24.69
CA ALA A 111 -6.18 5.28 -25.78
C ALA A 111 -4.74 5.01 -25.30
N GLN A 112 -4.51 4.99 -23.99
CA GLN A 112 -3.19 4.73 -23.41
C GLN A 112 -2.76 3.27 -23.55
N ASP A 113 -1.47 3.08 -23.83
CA ASP A 113 -0.84 1.78 -23.76
C ASP A 113 -0.50 1.39 -22.30
N ALA A 114 -0.21 0.10 -22.11
CA ALA A 114 0.33 -0.39 -20.84
C ALA A 114 1.58 0.41 -20.42
N GLY A 115 1.69 0.68 -19.13
CA GLY A 115 2.80 1.43 -18.55
C GLY A 115 2.66 2.95 -18.57
N GLU A 116 1.58 3.50 -19.14
CA GLU A 116 1.24 4.93 -19.03
C GLU A 116 0.35 5.21 -17.80
N THR A 117 0.47 6.38 -17.18
CA THR A 117 -0.30 6.74 -15.98
C THR A 117 -1.76 7.09 -16.31
N ALA A 118 -2.70 6.45 -15.65
CA ALA A 118 -4.13 6.64 -15.77
C ALA A 118 -4.76 7.49 -14.67
N GLU A 119 -4.02 7.75 -13.58
CA GLU A 119 -4.45 8.46 -12.35
C GLU A 119 -5.62 7.77 -11.63
N MET A 120 -5.89 6.50 -11.97
CA MET A 120 -7.00 5.72 -11.42
C MET A 120 -6.77 4.22 -11.59
N PHE A 121 -7.47 3.41 -10.80
CA PHE A 121 -7.44 1.96 -10.99
C PHE A 121 -8.20 1.57 -12.26
N LEU A 122 -7.57 0.77 -13.13
CA LEU A 122 -8.18 0.32 -14.38
C LEU A 122 -8.64 -1.14 -14.32
N PRO A 123 -9.68 -1.53 -15.08
CA PRO A 123 -10.08 -2.93 -15.21
C PRO A 123 -8.95 -3.83 -15.71
N ALA A 124 -8.00 -3.26 -16.46
CA ALA A 124 -6.83 -3.95 -16.98
C ALA A 124 -5.70 -4.14 -15.94
N TYR A 125 -5.84 -3.65 -14.71
CA TYR A 125 -4.81 -3.84 -13.67
C TYR A 125 -5.16 -5.07 -12.86
N VAL A 126 -4.30 -6.09 -12.88
CA VAL A 126 -4.49 -7.30 -12.06
C VAL A 126 -3.55 -7.24 -10.86
N PRO A 127 -4.05 -6.99 -9.65
CA PRO A 127 -3.20 -6.97 -8.45
C PRO A 127 -2.70 -8.38 -8.18
N PHE A 128 -1.46 -8.51 -7.73
CA PHE A 128 -0.89 -9.79 -7.32
C PHE A 128 -0.19 -9.73 -5.95
N ALA A 129 0.06 -8.54 -5.43
CA ALA A 129 0.54 -8.34 -4.07
C ALA A 129 -0.12 -7.13 -3.40
N GLU A 130 -0.22 -7.16 -2.08
CA GLU A 130 -0.72 -6.07 -1.25
C GLU A 130 0.27 -5.79 -0.12
N GLY A 131 0.83 -4.59 -0.12
CA GLY A 131 1.69 -4.08 0.94
C GLY A 131 1.04 -2.92 1.68
N LEU A 132 1.76 -2.37 2.66
CA LEU A 132 1.27 -1.26 3.49
C LEU A 132 0.86 -0.03 2.66
N PHE A 133 1.59 0.22 1.56
CA PHE A 133 1.41 1.43 0.74
C PHE A 133 0.49 1.23 -0.46
N GLY A 134 0.02 0.00 -0.72
CA GLY A 134 -0.91 -0.27 -1.81
C GLY A 134 -0.75 -1.63 -2.47
N LEU A 135 -1.23 -1.71 -3.72
CA LEU A 135 -1.27 -2.93 -4.51
C LEU A 135 -0.17 -2.92 -5.56
N THR A 136 0.61 -3.99 -5.62
CA THR A 136 1.46 -4.27 -6.79
C THR A 136 0.63 -5.04 -7.81
N TYR A 137 0.67 -4.59 -9.05
CA TYR A 137 -0.19 -5.13 -10.11
C TYR A 137 0.53 -5.30 -11.44
N THR A 138 -0.03 -6.17 -12.28
CA THR A 138 0.34 -6.34 -13.69
C THR A 138 -0.60 -5.52 -14.56
N ASP A 139 -0.05 -4.67 -15.42
CA ASP A 139 -0.82 -3.90 -16.40
C ASP A 139 -1.09 -4.74 -17.66
N THR A 140 -2.36 -5.14 -17.88
CA THR A 140 -2.74 -6.02 -19.00
C THR A 140 -3.21 -5.28 -20.26
N ARG A 141 -3.19 -3.93 -20.25
CA ARG A 141 -3.51 -3.11 -21.43
C ARG A 141 -2.68 -3.50 -22.65
N PRO A 142 -3.16 -3.23 -23.88
CA PRO A 142 -2.34 -3.40 -25.07
C PRO A 142 -1.10 -2.49 -25.06
N GLY A 143 -0.18 -2.72 -26.00
CA GLY A 143 1.03 -1.93 -26.16
C GLY A 143 2.30 -2.68 -25.81
N ARG A 144 3.45 -1.99 -25.97
CA ARG A 144 4.78 -2.61 -25.87
C ARG A 144 5.15 -3.06 -24.46
N ARG A 145 4.52 -2.51 -23.43
CA ARG A 145 4.76 -2.82 -22.01
C ARG A 145 3.63 -3.64 -21.38
N ARG A 146 2.84 -4.34 -22.20
CA ARG A 146 1.80 -5.24 -21.71
C ARG A 146 2.43 -6.31 -20.81
N GLY A 147 2.00 -6.37 -19.56
CA GLY A 147 2.57 -7.25 -18.53
C GLY A 147 3.54 -6.57 -17.57
N CYS A 148 3.80 -5.27 -17.72
CA CYS A 148 4.68 -4.54 -16.80
C CYS A 148 4.12 -4.46 -15.38
N ILE A 149 5.04 -4.31 -14.42
CA ILE A 149 4.77 -4.30 -12.98
C ILE A 149 4.78 -2.87 -12.46
N ARG A 150 3.73 -2.53 -11.72
CA ARG A 150 3.48 -1.19 -11.19
C ARG A 150 2.83 -1.28 -9.82
N MET A 151 2.79 -0.14 -9.14
CA MET A 151 2.10 0.02 -7.86
C MET A 151 0.90 0.93 -8.02
N PHE A 152 -0.17 0.59 -7.30
CA PHE A 152 -1.35 1.41 -7.14
C PHE A 152 -1.53 1.75 -5.66
N SER A 153 -1.58 3.04 -5.33
CA SER A 153 -1.73 3.52 -3.94
C SER A 153 -2.87 4.51 -3.80
N ALA A 154 -3.36 4.69 -2.57
CA ALA A 154 -4.36 5.71 -2.29
C ALA A 154 -3.83 7.13 -2.51
N GLN A 155 -2.53 7.36 -2.26
CA GLN A 155 -1.89 8.67 -2.37
C GLN A 155 -1.55 9.05 -3.82
N ALA A 156 -1.01 8.12 -4.59
CA ALA A 156 -0.44 8.39 -5.91
C ALA A 156 -1.17 7.72 -7.07
N ALA A 157 -2.29 7.02 -6.82
CA ALA A 157 -2.94 6.17 -7.81
C ALA A 157 -1.91 5.24 -8.48
N ASP A 158 -1.86 5.18 -9.81
CA ASP A 158 -0.85 4.46 -10.58
C ASP A 158 0.33 5.34 -11.05
N GLY A 159 0.56 6.47 -10.38
CA GLY A 159 1.63 7.40 -10.70
C GLY A 159 3.02 6.76 -10.73
N GLY A 160 3.86 7.20 -11.67
CA GLY A 160 5.23 6.72 -11.84
C GLY A 160 5.43 5.81 -13.05
N ALA A 161 6.69 5.57 -13.40
CA ALA A 161 7.06 4.63 -14.45
C ALA A 161 6.92 3.18 -13.97
N PRO A 162 6.78 2.21 -14.89
CA PRO A 162 6.88 0.80 -14.54
C PRO A 162 8.16 0.46 -13.78
N TRP A 163 8.02 -0.32 -12.72
CA TRP A 163 9.15 -0.81 -11.93
C TRP A 163 9.93 -1.88 -12.69
N PHE A 164 9.20 -2.77 -13.37
CA PHE A 164 9.75 -3.86 -14.18
C PHE A 164 8.91 -4.06 -15.43
N ASP A 165 9.52 -4.54 -16.52
CA ASP A 165 8.80 -4.76 -17.78
C ASP A 165 7.96 -6.06 -17.76
N SER A 166 8.17 -6.96 -16.79
CA SER A 166 7.48 -8.25 -16.68
C SER A 166 7.53 -8.85 -15.25
N LEU A 167 6.69 -9.86 -14.96
CA LEU A 167 6.78 -10.63 -13.71
C LEU A 167 8.10 -11.40 -13.62
N THR A 168 8.59 -11.97 -14.72
CA THR A 168 9.86 -12.70 -14.74
C THR A 168 10.99 -11.81 -14.31
N GLU A 169 11.05 -10.57 -14.80
CA GLU A 169 12.08 -9.61 -14.39
C GLU A 169 11.95 -9.21 -12.94
N TYR A 170 10.72 -8.95 -12.47
CA TYR A 170 10.46 -8.61 -11.07
C TYR A 170 10.88 -9.74 -10.12
N ILE A 171 10.39 -10.96 -10.33
CA ILE A 171 10.74 -12.12 -9.50
C ILE A 171 12.24 -12.42 -9.60
N ALA A 172 12.87 -12.22 -10.75
CA ALA A 172 14.31 -12.40 -10.88
C ALA A 172 15.10 -11.33 -10.12
N ALA A 173 14.61 -10.10 -10.03
CA ALA A 173 15.21 -9.05 -9.23
C ALA A 173 15.07 -9.35 -7.73
N VAL A 174 13.89 -9.78 -7.28
CA VAL A 174 13.65 -10.25 -5.91
C VAL A 174 14.59 -11.40 -5.56
N HIS A 175 14.68 -12.42 -6.41
CA HIS A 175 15.56 -13.56 -6.18
C HIS A 175 17.03 -13.15 -6.08
N ARG A 176 17.53 -12.30 -7.00
CA ARG A 176 18.90 -11.77 -6.94
C ARG A 176 19.17 -10.98 -5.67
N SER A 177 18.23 -10.14 -5.25
CA SER A 177 18.33 -9.37 -4.00
C SER A 177 18.47 -10.31 -2.81
N VAL A 178 17.64 -11.36 -2.74
CA VAL A 178 17.66 -12.36 -1.66
C VAL A 178 18.97 -13.17 -1.65
N GLU A 179 19.49 -13.55 -2.82
CA GLU A 179 20.77 -14.26 -2.92
C GLU A 179 21.95 -13.38 -2.50
N ALA A 180 21.97 -12.13 -2.95
CA ALA A 180 23.06 -11.20 -2.68
C ALA A 180 22.97 -10.54 -1.29
N GLY A 181 21.80 -10.55 -0.65
CA GLY A 181 21.54 -9.75 0.55
C GLY A 181 21.56 -8.25 0.26
N SER A 182 21.21 -7.84 -0.96
CA SER A 182 21.24 -6.44 -1.39
C SER A 182 19.84 -5.83 -1.41
N ALA A 183 19.74 -4.53 -1.16
CA ALA A 183 18.47 -3.83 -1.21
C ALA A 183 17.76 -3.95 -2.58
N LEU A 184 16.43 -4.03 -2.54
CA LEU A 184 15.52 -3.90 -3.65
C LEU A 184 14.43 -2.91 -3.24
N ASP A 185 14.36 -1.76 -3.92
CA ASP A 185 13.45 -0.67 -3.55
C ASP A 185 13.67 -0.24 -2.08
N ASP A 186 14.93 0.04 -1.74
CA ASP A 186 15.43 0.38 -0.39
C ASP A 186 15.21 -0.67 0.72
N LEU A 187 14.54 -1.78 0.42
CA LEU A 187 14.34 -2.88 1.36
C LEU A 187 15.39 -3.98 1.19
N THR A 188 16.09 -4.30 2.28
CA THR A 188 17.12 -5.33 2.33
C THR A 188 16.57 -6.64 2.91
N PRO A 189 16.73 -7.79 2.21
CA PRO A 189 16.27 -9.07 2.70
C PRO A 189 17.12 -9.55 3.87
N THR A 190 16.47 -9.86 4.98
CA THR A 190 17.06 -10.35 6.22
C THR A 190 16.42 -11.68 6.62
N PHE A 191 17.24 -12.61 7.07
CA PHE A 191 16.77 -13.93 7.53
C PHE A 191 16.86 -14.00 9.05
N ALA A 192 15.73 -14.24 9.70
CA ALA A 192 15.63 -14.40 11.15
C ALA A 192 14.71 -15.59 11.44
N ASP A 193 15.10 -16.50 12.33
CA ASP A 193 14.23 -17.60 12.81
C ASP A 193 13.48 -18.40 11.72
N GLY A 194 14.09 -18.55 10.55
CA GLY A 194 13.49 -19.27 9.41
C GLY A 194 12.46 -18.48 8.61
N VAL A 195 12.34 -17.18 8.82
CA VAL A 195 11.53 -16.24 8.04
C VAL A 195 12.40 -15.31 7.20
N LEU A 196 11.85 -14.88 6.06
CA LEU A 196 12.37 -13.78 5.26
C LEU A 196 11.66 -12.48 5.64
N GLU A 197 12.42 -11.54 6.18
CA GLU A 197 11.98 -10.18 6.47
C GLU A 197 12.60 -9.22 5.47
N TRP A 198 11.86 -8.18 5.12
CA TRP A 198 12.37 -7.07 4.33
C TRP A 198 12.54 -5.89 5.29
N ARG A 199 13.75 -5.35 5.36
CA ARG A 199 14.08 -4.28 6.29
C ARG A 199 14.63 -3.10 5.53
N ASP A 200 14.06 -1.94 5.79
CA ASP A 200 14.70 -0.70 5.43
C ASP A 200 15.94 -0.52 6.35
N PRO A 201 17.15 -0.38 5.81
CA PRO A 201 18.36 -0.17 6.62
C PRO A 201 18.34 1.13 7.43
N GLU A 202 17.46 2.09 7.14
CA GLU A 202 17.19 3.26 7.98
C GLU A 202 16.33 2.93 9.22
N PHE A 203 15.67 1.77 9.25
CA PHE A 203 14.84 1.27 10.37
C PHE A 203 15.36 -0.10 10.86
N SER A 204 16.35 -0.08 11.76
CA SER A 204 17.19 -1.25 12.14
C SER A 204 16.46 -2.49 12.68
N ASP A 205 15.24 -2.33 13.20
CA ASP A 205 14.59 -3.37 14.01
C ASP A 205 13.47 -4.12 13.24
N GLY A 206 13.18 -3.73 11.99
CA GLY A 206 12.09 -4.31 11.20
C GLY A 206 10.71 -3.74 11.57
N SER A 207 9.83 -3.64 10.57
CA SER A 207 8.53 -2.94 10.66
C SER A 207 7.62 -3.43 11.80
N MET A 208 7.63 -4.74 12.10
CA MET A 208 6.77 -5.35 13.13
C MET A 208 7.30 -5.22 14.57
N ALA A 209 8.63 -5.24 14.79
CA ALA A 209 9.19 -5.05 16.13
C ALA A 209 9.18 -3.57 16.53
N HIS A 210 9.32 -2.66 15.55
CA HIS A 210 9.18 -1.22 15.74
C HIS A 210 7.79 -0.86 16.26
N ALA A 211 6.73 -1.44 15.69
CA ALA A 211 5.34 -1.25 16.13
C ALA A 211 5.10 -1.54 17.62
N ALA A 212 5.82 -2.50 18.22
CA ALA A 212 5.71 -2.85 19.63
C ALA A 212 6.43 -1.89 20.59
N THR A 213 7.27 -1.00 20.07
CA THR A 213 7.99 0.03 20.86
C THR A 213 7.44 1.44 20.65
N LEU A 214 6.48 1.58 19.74
CA LEU A 214 5.88 2.87 19.44
C LEU A 214 5.15 3.43 20.68
N PRO A 215 5.24 4.74 20.92
CA PRO A 215 4.47 5.38 21.97
C PRO A 215 2.97 5.16 21.71
N VAL A 216 2.26 4.70 22.75
CA VAL A 216 0.81 4.57 22.73
C VAL A 216 0.19 5.91 23.07
N ILE A 217 -0.65 6.42 22.16
CA ILE A 217 -1.46 7.62 22.38
C ILE A 217 -2.90 7.18 22.60
N ARG A 218 -3.45 7.51 23.77
CA ARG A 218 -4.85 7.23 24.08
C ARG A 218 -5.78 8.29 23.52
N MET A 219 -6.81 7.83 22.84
CA MET A 219 -7.83 8.63 22.19
C MET A 219 -9.18 8.40 22.87
N PRO A 220 -10.03 9.42 23.01
CA PRO A 220 -11.36 9.27 23.60
C PRO A 220 -12.35 8.49 22.70
N PHE A 221 -11.89 7.99 21.56
CA PHE A 221 -12.64 7.15 20.63
C PHE A 221 -11.73 6.45 19.64
N ALA A 222 -12.23 5.35 19.08
CA ALA A 222 -11.60 4.65 17.99
C ALA A 222 -11.44 5.55 16.76
N LEU A 223 -10.28 5.46 16.13
CA LEU A 223 -10.06 6.05 14.82
C LEU A 223 -10.82 5.24 13.77
N ILE A 224 -11.30 5.95 12.75
CA ILE A 224 -11.89 5.32 11.58
C ILE A 224 -11.02 5.61 10.38
N ASP A 225 -10.80 4.57 9.58
CA ASP A 225 -10.28 4.75 8.24
C ASP A 225 -11.43 5.21 7.35
N PHE A 226 -11.28 6.39 6.76
CA PHE A 226 -12.13 6.82 5.65
C PHE A 226 -11.25 6.97 4.41
N ARG A 227 -11.82 6.67 3.26
CA ARG A 227 -11.14 6.88 1.99
C ARG A 227 -11.70 8.17 1.38
N PRO A 228 -10.86 9.16 1.01
CA PRO A 228 -11.34 10.36 0.33
C PRO A 228 -12.14 10.06 -0.95
N SER A 229 -11.86 8.94 -1.62
CA SER A 229 -12.60 8.46 -2.80
C SER A 229 -14.01 7.95 -2.51
N GLN A 230 -14.37 7.74 -1.25
CA GLN A 230 -15.71 7.33 -0.83
C GLN A 230 -16.59 8.52 -0.44
N LEU A 231 -16.03 9.74 -0.41
CA LEU A 231 -16.78 10.97 -0.16
C LEU A 231 -17.47 11.43 -1.44
N SER A 232 -18.74 11.74 -1.31
CA SER A 232 -19.61 12.38 -2.29
C SER A 232 -19.75 13.87 -1.98
N ASP A 233 -20.26 14.64 -2.93
CA ASP A 233 -20.52 16.08 -2.73
C ASP A 233 -21.62 16.37 -1.70
N ASP A 234 -22.43 15.35 -1.36
CA ASP A 234 -23.49 15.44 -0.35
C ASP A 234 -23.02 15.06 1.07
N ASP A 235 -21.79 14.57 1.21
CA ASP A 235 -21.26 14.20 2.53
C ASP A 235 -20.98 15.43 3.37
N ASP A 236 -21.22 15.29 4.67
CA ASP A 236 -20.96 16.36 5.62
C ASP A 236 -19.45 16.45 5.89
N LEU A 237 -18.81 17.56 5.49
CA LEU A 237 -17.36 17.73 5.51
C LEU A 237 -16.90 18.72 6.58
N ILE A 238 -15.68 18.52 7.09
CA ILE A 238 -15.02 19.51 7.95
C ILE A 238 -14.40 20.65 7.12
N ASP A 239 -14.42 21.88 7.67
CA ASP A 239 -13.72 23.03 7.08
C ASP A 239 -12.20 22.89 7.29
N LEU A 240 -11.46 22.60 6.21
CA LEU A 240 -10.01 22.42 6.28
C LEU A 240 -9.24 23.71 6.56
N ASP A 241 -9.79 24.89 6.25
CA ASP A 241 -9.15 26.16 6.63
C ASP A 241 -9.31 26.42 8.13
N HIS A 242 -10.40 25.94 8.73
CA HIS A 242 -10.53 25.88 10.18
C HIS A 242 -9.50 24.91 10.78
N VAL A 243 -9.42 23.67 10.29
CA VAL A 243 -8.48 22.66 10.80
C VAL A 243 -7.02 23.12 10.64
N ARG A 244 -6.65 23.71 9.49
CA ARG A 244 -5.31 24.26 9.24
C ARG A 244 -4.91 25.27 10.31
N ARG A 245 -5.81 26.19 10.67
CA ARG A 245 -5.55 27.18 11.72
C ARG A 245 -5.35 26.50 13.07
N THR A 246 -6.20 25.55 13.43
CA THR A 246 -6.09 24.78 14.68
C THR A 246 -4.76 24.00 14.77
N VAL A 247 -4.30 23.45 13.65
CA VAL A 247 -2.99 22.77 13.56
C VAL A 247 -1.83 23.74 13.75
N ILE A 248 -1.82 24.88 13.04
CA ILE A 248 -0.77 25.90 13.18
C ILE A 248 -0.75 26.48 14.60
N GLU A 249 -1.91 26.75 15.20
CA GLU A 249 -2.01 27.23 16.58
C GLU A 249 -1.49 26.19 17.57
N THR A 250 -1.79 24.91 17.36
CA THR A 250 -1.26 23.81 18.18
C THR A 250 0.25 23.70 18.04
N ALA A 251 0.80 23.75 16.82
CA ALA A 251 2.24 23.72 16.59
C ALA A 251 2.96 24.89 17.30
N ARG A 252 2.42 26.11 17.20
CA ARG A 252 2.97 27.29 17.90
C ARG A 252 2.89 27.16 19.42
N ARG A 253 1.85 26.50 19.94
CA ARG A 253 1.69 26.25 21.37
C ARG A 253 2.68 25.22 21.89
N LEU A 254 2.93 24.15 21.13
CA LEU A 254 3.89 23.11 21.51
C LEU A 254 5.35 23.58 21.33
N HIS A 255 5.60 24.41 20.33
CA HIS A 255 6.93 24.91 19.96
C HIS A 255 6.99 26.44 19.94
N PRO A 256 6.92 27.11 21.10
CA PRO A 256 6.81 28.57 21.18
C PRO A 256 8.06 29.32 20.70
N GLN A 257 9.18 28.62 20.50
CA GLN A 257 10.44 29.18 20.01
C GLN A 257 10.65 28.96 18.50
N ALA A 258 9.83 28.13 17.86
CA ALA A 258 9.95 27.79 16.45
C ALA A 258 9.17 28.77 15.57
N VAL A 259 9.68 29.05 14.38
CA VAL A 259 8.96 29.79 13.34
C VAL A 259 8.06 28.82 12.58
N VAL A 260 6.76 28.85 12.90
CA VAL A 260 5.73 28.06 12.19
C VAL A 260 5.20 28.87 11.00
N GLU A 261 5.57 28.43 9.80
CA GLU A 261 5.29 29.14 8.53
C GLU A 261 3.94 28.75 7.95
N ASP A 262 3.72 27.45 7.73
CA ASP A 262 2.54 26.90 7.07
C ASP A 262 2.25 25.46 7.51
N ALA A 263 1.04 24.97 7.25
CA ALA A 263 0.63 23.60 7.40
C ALA A 263 -0.16 23.15 6.16
N ARG A 264 0.20 21.99 5.61
CA ARG A 264 -0.44 21.37 4.44
C ARG A 264 -0.98 19.99 4.78
N ALA A 265 -2.19 19.68 4.34
CA ALA A 265 -2.75 18.33 4.37
C ALA A 265 -2.79 17.75 2.95
N VAL A 266 -2.66 16.43 2.84
CA VAL A 266 -2.83 15.72 1.57
C VAL A 266 -4.30 15.63 1.17
N TYR A 267 -5.19 15.42 2.14
CA TYR A 267 -6.62 15.33 1.89
C TYR A 267 -7.23 16.71 1.74
N ARG A 268 -7.97 16.90 0.64
CA ARG A 268 -8.72 18.13 0.35
C ARG A 268 -10.15 18.10 0.88
N GLN A 269 -10.60 16.93 1.35
CA GLN A 269 -11.92 16.72 1.94
C GLN A 269 -11.80 15.64 3.01
N VAL A 270 -12.43 15.87 4.15
CA VAL A 270 -12.50 14.92 5.27
C VAL A 270 -13.93 14.95 5.81
N PRO A 271 -14.55 13.79 6.04
CA PRO A 271 -15.91 13.75 6.56
C PRO A 271 -15.94 14.25 8.00
N ARG A 272 -17.04 14.89 8.40
CA ARG A 272 -17.35 15.23 9.80
C ARG A 272 -17.83 13.97 10.54
N LEU A 273 -16.96 12.97 10.59
CA LEU A 273 -17.21 11.71 11.29
C LEU A 273 -16.20 11.56 12.42
N ARG A 274 -16.70 11.28 13.62
CA ARG A 274 -15.88 11.04 14.80
C ARG A 274 -14.87 9.93 14.52
N GLY A 275 -13.59 10.22 14.76
CA GLY A 275 -12.48 9.30 14.52
C GLY A 275 -11.82 9.42 13.14
N ALA A 276 -12.41 10.17 12.20
CA ALA A 276 -11.78 10.44 10.91
C ALA A 276 -10.50 11.24 11.15
N ASN A 277 -9.39 10.85 10.53
CA ASN A 277 -8.10 11.46 10.81
C ASN A 277 -7.38 11.88 9.53
N MET A 278 -6.52 12.89 9.62
CA MET A 278 -5.70 13.33 8.51
C MET A 278 -4.35 13.86 9.00
N ASN A 279 -3.30 13.55 8.23
CA ASN A 279 -1.97 14.07 8.52
C ASN A 279 -1.76 15.46 7.90
N TRP A 280 -1.03 16.29 8.64
CA TRP A 280 -0.63 17.65 8.31
C TRP A 280 0.90 17.77 8.40
N TRP A 281 1.52 18.24 7.35
CA TRP A 281 2.94 18.59 7.33
C TRP A 281 3.06 20.07 7.65
N VAL A 282 3.70 20.38 8.77
CA VAL A 282 3.88 21.74 9.27
C VAL A 282 5.32 22.16 9.05
N SER A 283 5.52 23.25 8.31
CA SER A 283 6.84 23.84 8.07
C SER A 283 7.27 24.64 9.29
N MET A 284 8.34 24.19 9.95
CA MET A 284 8.87 24.75 11.18
C MET A 284 10.39 24.85 11.10
N ASP A 285 10.93 26.07 11.23
CA ASP A 285 12.38 26.35 11.18
C ASP A 285 13.10 25.72 9.97
N GLY A 286 12.41 25.62 8.83
CA GLY A 286 12.95 25.03 7.59
C GLY A 286 12.90 23.49 7.53
N ALA A 287 12.27 22.83 8.49
CA ALA A 287 11.99 21.39 8.50
C ALA A 287 10.47 21.11 8.47
N GLU A 288 10.07 19.92 8.02
CA GLU A 288 8.67 19.48 8.11
C GLU A 288 8.45 18.60 9.33
N VAL A 289 7.46 18.95 10.15
CA VAL A 289 7.00 18.16 11.30
C VAL A 289 5.60 17.65 11.02
N ILE A 290 5.32 16.38 11.33
CA ILE A 290 4.03 15.77 11.04
C ILE A 290 3.12 15.90 12.26
N PHE A 291 1.95 16.46 12.02
CA PHE A 291 0.83 16.49 12.94
C PHE A 291 -0.31 15.63 12.39
N THR A 292 -1.16 15.08 13.25
CA THR A 292 -2.42 14.47 12.86
C THR A 292 -3.57 15.23 13.48
N ALA A 293 -4.62 15.48 12.69
CA ALA A 293 -5.87 16.08 13.15
C ALA A 293 -6.96 15.01 13.10
N ILE A 294 -7.62 14.80 14.24
CA ILE A 294 -8.61 13.74 14.44
C ILE A 294 -9.96 14.41 14.71
N VAL A 295 -10.92 14.17 13.84
CA VAL A 295 -12.26 14.75 13.85
C VAL A 295 -13.04 14.23 15.05
N THR A 296 -13.61 15.15 15.83
CA THR A 296 -14.44 14.83 17.00
C THR A 296 -15.86 14.42 16.64
N GLY A 297 -16.34 14.85 15.46
CA GLY A 297 -17.71 14.71 15.00
C GLY A 297 -18.61 15.90 15.39
N GLU A 298 -18.09 16.85 16.16
CA GLU A 298 -18.78 18.09 16.56
C GLU A 298 -18.24 19.26 15.73
N ASP A 299 -19.13 19.97 15.02
CA ASP A 299 -18.81 21.14 14.18
C ASP A 299 -17.54 20.97 13.31
N HIS A 300 -16.50 21.76 13.58
CA HIS A 300 -15.21 21.66 12.91
C HIS A 300 -14.08 21.32 13.89
N ASP A 301 -14.44 20.77 15.04
CA ASP A 301 -13.51 20.52 16.13
C ASP A 301 -12.68 19.27 15.87
N VAL A 302 -11.38 19.42 16.14
CA VAL A 302 -10.36 18.37 15.98
C VAL A 302 -9.48 18.26 17.21
N ILE A 303 -9.06 17.04 17.50
CA ILE A 303 -7.92 16.77 18.38
C ILE A 303 -6.67 16.81 17.49
N VAL A 304 -5.73 17.71 17.79
CA VAL A 304 -4.46 17.83 17.05
C VAL A 304 -3.31 17.28 17.89
N LEU A 305 -2.53 16.38 17.29
CA LEU A 305 -1.40 15.73 17.92
C LEU A 305 -0.17 15.85 17.03
N GLU A 306 0.99 16.08 17.64
CA GLU A 306 2.28 15.93 16.96
C GLU A 306 2.67 14.46 16.93
N LEU A 307 3.03 13.94 15.76
CA LEU A 307 3.45 12.55 15.64
C LEU A 307 4.95 12.43 15.97
N PRO A 308 5.33 11.52 16.86
CA PRO A 308 6.73 11.31 17.19
C PRO A 308 7.49 10.75 15.98
N PRO A 309 8.79 11.07 15.84
CA PRO A 309 9.64 10.47 14.82
C PRO A 309 9.62 8.95 14.95
N GLY A 310 9.20 8.26 13.89
CA GLY A 310 9.04 6.80 13.86
C GLY A 310 7.60 6.28 14.04
N GLY A 311 6.61 7.13 14.34
CA GLY A 311 5.20 6.74 14.42
C GLY A 311 4.69 6.46 15.84
N CYS A 312 3.41 6.12 15.96
CA CYS A 312 2.73 5.82 17.23
C CYS A 312 1.63 4.78 17.04
N VAL A 313 1.16 4.17 18.13
CA VAL A 313 -0.07 3.35 18.15
C VAL A 313 -1.17 4.15 18.82
N PHE A 314 -2.36 4.18 18.21
CA PHE A 314 -3.55 4.79 18.82
C PHE A 314 -4.39 3.73 19.52
N GLU A 315 -4.72 3.95 20.78
CA GLU A 315 -5.65 3.13 21.55
C GLU A 315 -6.87 3.97 21.93
N ALA A 316 -8.08 3.41 21.79
CA ALA A 316 -9.28 4.08 22.29
C ALA A 316 -9.42 3.85 23.80
N ASP A 317 -9.80 4.89 24.54
CA ASP A 317 -10.35 4.74 25.89
C ASP A 317 -11.69 3.99 25.75
N GLU A 318 -11.83 2.87 26.49
CA GLU A 318 -13.06 2.06 26.55
C GLU A 318 -14.31 2.86 26.94
#